data_AF-A0A8S3GQE5-F1
#
_entry.id   AF-A0A8S3GQE5-F1
#
_cell.length_a   1.000
_cell.length_b   1.000
_cell.length_c   1.000
_cell.angle_alpha   90.00
_cell.angle_beta   90.00
_cell.angle_gamma   90.00
#
_symmetry.space_group_name_H-M   'P 1'
#
loop_
_entity.id
_entity.type
_entity.pdbx_description
1 polymer ?
#
loop_
_entity_poly.entity_id
_entity_poly.type
_entity_poly.pdbx_seq_one_letter_code
_entity_poly.pdbx_strand_id
1 'polypeptide(L)'
;NLLDFINLLLLAEVEIGCIVENADLQLHPIPVDYCAKAIVTLAMHPDSSGCCFNFYGNGVSISHLHDALVQRLPGVVKKKIEQNNWKQYVLNNLPENSQAWRMRDNIASMIFTNGNFQQRKSDVRIEMTKDFLKEKCNLNWFEVTEQNLIKSIEYMINIGFLSRRPS
;
A
#
# COMPACT_ATOMS: atom_id res chain seq x y z
N ASN A 1 -3.70 -8.74 -5.02
CA ASN A 1 -2.46 -9.53 -5.01
C ASN A 1 -2.11 -9.76 -3.54
N LEU A 2 -2.31 -10.98 -3.01
CA LEU A 2 -2.11 -11.25 -1.56
C LEU A 2 -0.64 -11.05 -1.11
N LEU A 3 0.29 -11.04 -2.06
CA LEU A 3 1.73 -10.88 -1.84
C LEU A 3 2.22 -9.46 -2.19
N ASP A 4 1.33 -8.49 -2.34
CA ASP A 4 1.78 -7.10 -2.48
C ASP A 4 2.41 -6.61 -1.16
N PHE A 5 3.36 -5.68 -1.29
CA PHE A 5 4.13 -5.16 -0.16
C PHE A 5 3.27 -4.62 0.98
N ILE A 6 2.19 -3.88 0.67
CA ILE A 6 1.29 -3.29 1.67
C ILE A 6 0.58 -4.42 2.42
N ASN A 7 0.05 -5.41 1.72
CA ASN A 7 -0.60 -6.55 2.37
C ASN A 7 0.36 -7.32 3.29
N LEU A 8 1.59 -7.58 2.83
CA LEU A 8 2.62 -8.25 3.62
C LEU A 8 3.03 -7.43 4.86
N LEU A 9 3.17 -6.11 4.70
CA LEU A 9 3.48 -5.18 5.78
C LEU A 9 2.38 -5.22 6.85
N LEU A 10 1.13 -4.98 6.46
CA LEU A 10 0.00 -4.94 7.40
C LEU A 10 -0.21 -6.28 8.12
N LEU A 11 -0.09 -7.39 7.40
CA LEU A 11 -0.20 -8.72 8.00
C LEU A 11 0.92 -8.97 9.03
N ALA A 12 2.17 -8.67 8.68
CA ALA A 12 3.30 -8.86 9.58
C ALA A 12 3.14 -8.04 10.87
N GLU A 13 2.68 -6.78 10.75
CA GLU A 13 2.43 -5.90 11.90
C GLU A 13 1.31 -6.41 12.80
N VAL A 14 0.23 -6.93 12.21
CA VAL A 14 -0.88 -7.52 12.97
C VAL A 14 -0.46 -8.81 13.68
N GLU A 15 0.28 -9.70 13.02
CA GLU A 15 0.80 -10.92 13.63
C GLU A 15 1.70 -10.61 14.83
N ILE A 16 2.66 -9.70 14.65
CA ILE A 16 3.58 -9.29 15.72
C ILE A 16 2.85 -8.46 16.79
N GLY A 17 1.73 -7.82 16.45
CA GLY A 17 1.01 -6.90 17.31
C GLY A 17 1.76 -5.58 17.49
N CYS A 18 2.58 -5.22 16.51
CA CYS A 18 3.46 -4.08 16.57
C CYS A 18 3.54 -3.42 15.21
N ILE A 19 3.13 -2.16 15.15
CA ILE A 19 3.32 -1.30 13.98
C ILE A 19 4.68 -0.65 14.07
N VAL A 20 5.41 -0.62 12.95
CA VAL A 20 6.65 0.13 12.87
C VAL A 20 6.38 1.43 12.12
N GLU A 21 6.52 2.52 12.85
CA GLU A 21 6.27 3.84 12.31
C GLU A 21 7.38 4.26 11.34
N ASN A 22 7.14 4.07 10.03
CA ASN A 22 7.87 4.77 8.98
C ASN A 22 7.07 6.00 8.57
N ALA A 23 7.27 7.11 9.27
CA ALA A 23 6.49 8.35 9.14
C ALA A 23 6.47 8.92 7.70
N ASP A 24 7.44 8.53 6.87
CA ASP A 24 7.68 9.10 5.55
C ASP A 24 7.19 8.22 4.40
N LEU A 25 6.64 7.03 4.67
CA LEU A 25 6.14 6.15 3.62
C LEU A 25 4.79 6.65 3.08
N GLN A 26 4.77 6.98 1.78
CA GLN A 26 3.56 7.32 1.05
C GLN A 26 3.11 6.15 0.18
N LEU A 27 1.81 5.87 0.22
CA LEU A 27 1.16 4.89 -0.63
C LEU A 27 0.51 5.60 -1.81
N HIS A 28 0.71 5.08 -3.01
CA HIS A 28 0.14 5.64 -4.25
C HIS A 28 -0.90 4.70 -4.87
N PRO A 29 -1.93 4.28 -4.12
CA PRO A 29 -2.94 3.35 -4.63
C PRO A 29 -3.79 4.02 -5.70
N ILE A 30 -4.27 3.21 -6.64
CA ILE A 30 -5.37 3.55 -7.53
C ILE A 30 -6.35 2.37 -7.49
N PRO A 31 -7.66 2.61 -7.30
CA PRO A 31 -8.65 1.55 -7.34
C PRO A 31 -8.63 0.78 -8.66
N VAL A 32 -8.71 -0.56 -8.58
CA VAL A 32 -8.59 -1.44 -9.75
C VAL A 32 -9.72 -1.23 -10.75
N ASP A 33 -10.92 -0.94 -10.26
CA ASP A 33 -12.11 -0.61 -11.05
C ASP A 33 -11.93 0.71 -11.82
N TYR A 34 -11.34 1.72 -11.16
CA TYR A 34 -10.96 2.96 -11.83
C TYR A 34 -9.90 2.72 -12.92
N CYS A 35 -8.83 1.98 -12.62
CA CYS A 35 -7.80 1.62 -13.60
C CYS A 35 -8.41 0.90 -14.81
N ALA A 36 -9.27 -0.10 -14.58
CA ALA A 36 -9.92 -0.85 -15.65
C ALA A 36 -10.78 0.07 -16.53
N LYS A 37 -11.59 0.94 -15.91
CA LYS A 37 -12.38 1.92 -16.63
C LYS A 37 -11.51 2.85 -17.47
N ALA A 38 -10.46 3.41 -16.87
CA ALA A 38 -9.55 4.33 -17.55
C ALA A 38 -8.80 3.66 -18.72
N ILE A 39 -8.34 2.41 -18.56
CA ILE A 39 -7.66 1.65 -19.63
C ILE A 39 -8.60 1.46 -20.82
N VAL A 40 -9.84 1.02 -20.58
CA VAL A 40 -10.83 0.85 -21.65
C VAL A 40 -11.12 2.18 -22.33
N THR A 41 -11.34 3.23 -21.54
CA THR A 41 -11.59 4.58 -22.04
C THR A 41 -10.45 5.11 -22.91
N LEU A 42 -9.20 4.94 -22.48
CA LEU A 42 -8.02 5.35 -23.26
C LEU A 42 -7.90 4.53 -24.54
N ALA A 43 -8.04 3.20 -24.47
CA ALA A 43 -7.90 2.32 -25.62
C ALA A 43 -8.95 2.57 -26.73
N MET A 44 -10.12 3.11 -26.37
CA MET A 44 -11.18 3.46 -27.32
C MET A 44 -11.01 4.84 -27.96
N HIS A 45 -10.11 5.69 -27.46
CA HIS A 45 -9.94 7.04 -27.96
C HIS A 45 -8.91 7.07 -29.10
N PRO A 46 -9.22 7.60 -30.31
CA PRO A 46 -8.30 7.54 -31.45
C PRO A 46 -6.96 8.24 -31.20
N ASP A 47 -6.98 9.36 -30.45
CA ASP A 47 -5.77 10.11 -30.09
C ASP A 47 -4.84 9.38 -29.09
N SER A 48 -5.23 8.20 -28.57
CA SER A 48 -4.41 7.45 -27.61
C SER A 48 -3.28 6.66 -28.27
N SER A 49 -3.34 6.48 -29.59
CA SER A 49 -2.40 5.63 -30.32
C SER A 49 -0.97 6.17 -30.21
N GLY A 50 -0.05 5.34 -29.72
CA GLY A 50 1.36 5.71 -29.51
C GLY A 50 1.63 6.51 -28.23
N CYS A 51 0.61 6.78 -27.41
CA CYS A 51 0.78 7.42 -26.10
C CYS A 51 1.12 6.39 -25.00
N CYS A 52 1.86 6.84 -23.98
CA CYS A 52 2.15 6.05 -22.78
C CYS A 52 1.55 6.72 -21.55
N PHE A 53 0.56 6.08 -20.93
CA PHE A 53 -0.18 6.62 -19.80
C PHE A 53 0.29 5.99 -18.48
N ASN A 54 0.76 6.83 -17.56
CA ASN A 54 1.15 6.39 -16.22
C ASN A 54 -0.05 6.47 -15.27
N PHE A 55 -0.24 5.40 -14.48
CA PHE A 55 -1.22 5.34 -13.41
C PHE A 55 -0.50 5.37 -12.06
N TYR A 56 -0.51 6.52 -11.40
CA TYR A 56 0.14 6.71 -10.10
C TYR A 56 -0.71 7.59 -9.17
N GLY A 57 -1.01 7.08 -7.97
CA GLY A 57 -1.90 7.74 -7.00
C GLY A 57 -1.33 9.02 -6.37
N ASN A 58 -2.18 9.75 -5.65
CA ASN A 58 -1.86 11.06 -5.04
C ASN A 58 -0.94 11.01 -3.81
N GLY A 59 -0.53 9.82 -3.34
CA GLY A 59 0.39 9.70 -2.20
C GLY A 59 -0.32 9.96 -0.87
N VAL A 60 -0.82 8.91 -0.23
CA VAL A 60 -1.44 8.99 1.10
C VAL A 60 -0.46 8.42 2.12
N SER A 61 -0.27 9.12 3.23
CA SER A 61 0.62 8.65 4.31
C SER A 61 0.15 7.33 4.89
N ILE A 62 1.08 6.38 5.09
CA ILE A 62 0.79 5.13 5.79
C ILE A 62 0.46 5.35 7.28
N SER A 63 0.85 6.49 7.86
CA SER A 63 0.58 6.79 9.27
C SER A 63 -0.92 6.71 9.60
N HIS A 64 -1.79 7.17 8.70
CA HIS A 64 -3.25 7.13 8.89
C HIS A 64 -3.81 5.71 8.87
N LEU A 65 -3.24 4.83 8.06
CA LEU A 65 -3.57 3.39 8.06
C LEU A 65 -3.17 2.76 9.40
N HIS A 66 -1.97 3.08 9.88
CA HIS A 66 -1.47 2.58 11.15
C HIS A 66 -2.34 3.03 12.33
N ASP A 67 -2.78 4.29 12.35
CA ASP A 67 -3.72 4.79 13.36
C ASP A 67 -5.05 4.03 13.30
N ALA A 68 -5.57 3.79 12.10
CA ALA A 68 -6.80 3.04 11.91
C ALA A 68 -6.70 1.58 12.42
N LEU A 69 -5.53 0.94 12.22
CA LEU A 69 -5.25 -0.41 12.73
C LEU A 69 -5.22 -0.45 14.26
N VAL A 70 -4.45 0.44 14.91
CA VAL A 70 -4.36 0.49 16.37
C VAL A 70 -5.71 0.72 17.02
N GLN A 71 -6.55 1.57 16.43
CA GLN A 71 -7.89 1.84 16.93
C GLN A 71 -8.84 0.64 16.79
N ARG A 72 -8.66 -0.22 15.78
CA ARG A 72 -9.60 -1.32 15.44
C ARG A 72 -9.16 -2.69 15.92
N LEU A 73 -7.86 -2.90 16.16
CA LEU A 73 -7.29 -4.19 16.53
C LEU A 73 -6.70 -4.15 17.95
N PRO A 74 -7.42 -4.70 18.95
CA PRO A 74 -6.90 -4.81 20.31
C PRO A 74 -5.57 -5.57 20.34
N GLY A 75 -4.59 -5.02 21.06
CA GLY A 75 -3.27 -5.63 21.22
C GLY A 75 -2.26 -5.32 20.11
N VAL A 76 -2.62 -4.48 19.13
CA VAL A 76 -1.66 -3.86 18.20
C VAL A 76 -1.19 -2.54 18.81
N VAL A 77 0.12 -2.38 19.01
CA VAL A 77 0.73 -1.15 19.53
C VAL A 77 1.64 -0.50 18.50
N LYS A 78 1.76 0.83 18.53
CA LYS A 78 2.79 1.54 17.77
C LYS A 78 4.12 1.47 18.51
N LYS A 79 5.17 1.03 17.84
CA LYS A 79 6.54 1.09 18.34
C LYS A 79 7.41 1.80 17.31
N LYS A 80 8.23 2.72 17.81
CA LYS A 80 9.24 3.37 16.96
C LYS A 80 10.41 2.41 16.79
N ILE A 81 10.62 1.97 15.56
CA ILE A 81 11.76 1.15 15.15
C ILE A 81 12.36 1.84 13.93
N GLU A 82 13.67 1.96 13.90
CA GLU A 82 14.34 2.50 12.71
C GLU A 82 14.04 1.62 11.50
N GLN A 83 13.81 2.24 10.34
CA GLN A 83 13.47 1.53 9.09
C GLN A 83 14.47 0.41 8.76
N ASN A 84 15.76 0.65 8.95
CA ASN A 84 16.82 -0.33 8.68
C ASN A 84 16.74 -1.56 9.61
N ASN A 85 16.12 -1.41 10.78
CA ASN A 85 15.93 -2.47 11.76
C ASN A 85 14.57 -3.18 11.62
N TRP A 86 13.66 -2.65 10.78
CA TRP A 86 12.31 -3.20 10.57
C TRP A 86 12.34 -4.67 10.21
N LYS A 87 13.10 -5.01 9.16
CA LYS A 87 13.15 -6.36 8.61
C LYS A 87 13.63 -7.37 9.66
N GLN A 88 14.71 -7.04 10.36
CA GLN A 88 15.25 -7.91 11.40
C GLN A 88 14.29 -8.07 12.57
N TYR A 89 13.65 -6.97 12.99
CA TYR A 89 12.66 -7.01 14.05
C TYR A 89 11.48 -7.90 13.69
N VAL A 90 10.94 -7.76 12.48
CA VAL A 90 9.81 -8.54 12.01
C VAL A 90 10.14 -10.02 11.95
N LEU A 91 11.26 -10.39 11.32
CA LEU A 91 11.67 -11.79 11.21
C LEU A 91 11.90 -12.45 12.58
N ASN A 92 12.42 -11.70 13.57
CA ASN A 92 12.66 -12.20 14.92
C ASN A 92 11.40 -12.33 15.79
N ASN A 93 10.32 -11.60 15.47
CA ASN A 93 9.10 -11.57 16.29
C ASN A 93 7.89 -12.23 15.60
N LEU A 94 7.99 -12.62 14.33
CA LEU A 94 6.95 -13.38 13.66
C LEU A 94 6.74 -14.73 14.36
N PRO A 95 5.49 -15.13 14.66
CA PRO A 95 5.21 -16.40 15.34
C PRO A 95 5.64 -17.60 14.50
N GLU A 96 5.85 -18.75 15.15
CA GLU A 96 6.19 -20.00 14.47
C GLU A 96 4.92 -20.73 14.01
N ASN A 97 4.22 -20.17 13.03
CA ASN A 97 3.05 -20.80 12.43
C ASN A 97 3.14 -20.84 10.89
N SER A 98 2.29 -21.65 10.25
CA SER A 98 2.35 -21.89 8.80
C SER A 98 2.11 -20.65 7.94
N GLN A 99 1.36 -19.67 8.46
CA GLN A 99 1.10 -18.41 7.77
C GLN A 99 2.30 -17.46 7.87
N ALA A 100 2.87 -17.33 9.06
CA ALA A 100 4.08 -16.55 9.32
C ALA A 100 5.29 -17.08 8.54
N TRP A 101 5.39 -18.39 8.33
CA TRP A 101 6.46 -18.97 7.52
C TRP A 101 6.44 -18.45 6.07
N ARG A 102 5.26 -18.34 5.45
CA ARG A 102 5.12 -17.75 4.10
C ARG A 102 5.49 -16.28 4.06
N MET A 103 5.21 -15.53 5.14
CA MET A 103 5.60 -14.12 5.23
C MET A 103 7.11 -13.96 5.44
N ARG A 104 7.73 -14.84 6.24
CA ARG A 104 9.18 -14.80 6.49
C ARG A 104 9.98 -14.84 5.21
N ASP A 105 9.69 -15.74 4.28
CA ASP A 105 10.44 -15.84 3.02
C ASP A 105 10.32 -14.57 2.17
N ASN A 106 9.09 -14.06 2.03
CA ASN A 106 8.85 -12.84 1.27
C ASN A 106 9.58 -11.64 1.90
N ILE A 107 9.47 -11.47 3.22
CA ILE A 107 10.13 -10.39 3.96
C ILE A 107 11.65 -10.54 3.93
N ALA A 108 12.16 -11.76 4.05
CA ALA A 108 13.58 -12.07 3.95
C ALA A 108 14.16 -11.73 2.56
N SER A 109 13.37 -11.87 1.49
CA SER A 109 13.78 -11.46 0.13
C SER A 109 13.69 -9.94 -0.12
N MET A 110 12.95 -9.18 0.70
CA MET A 110 12.83 -7.73 0.51
C MET A 110 14.17 -7.04 0.71
N ILE A 111 14.57 -6.24 -0.29
CA ILE A 111 15.76 -5.40 -0.23
C ILE A 111 15.29 -4.01 0.21
N PHE A 112 15.63 -3.64 1.44
CA PHE A 112 15.55 -2.26 1.88
C PHE A 112 16.83 -1.57 1.43
N THR A 113 16.71 -0.61 0.53
CA THR A 113 17.86 0.20 0.10
C THR A 113 18.25 1.11 1.27
N ASN A 114 19.25 0.69 2.05
CA ASN A 114 19.82 1.46 3.14
C ASN A 114 20.57 2.67 2.55
N GLY A 115 20.22 3.87 3.00
CA GLY A 115 21.04 5.07 2.83
C GLY A 115 20.56 6.05 1.76
N ASN A 116 20.33 7.28 2.21
CA ASN A 116 20.34 8.51 1.40
C ASN A 116 19.45 8.55 0.16
N PHE A 117 18.36 7.79 0.10
CA PHE A 117 17.19 8.28 -0.62
C PHE A 117 16.65 9.46 0.21
N GLN A 118 17.20 10.65 0.00
CA GLN A 118 16.31 11.81 -0.09
C GLN A 118 15.15 11.30 -0.92
N GLN A 119 13.94 11.23 -0.36
CA GLN A 119 12.74 10.80 -1.05
C GLN A 119 12.80 11.43 -2.44
N ARG A 120 13.26 10.68 -3.44
CA ARG A 120 13.21 11.14 -4.81
C ARG A 120 11.73 11.10 -5.01
N LYS A 121 11.07 12.28 -4.92
CA LYS A 121 9.71 12.47 -5.40
C LYS A 121 9.68 11.68 -6.68
N SER A 122 8.90 10.60 -6.71
CA SER A 122 8.92 9.75 -7.88
C SER A 122 8.53 10.66 -9.03
N ASP A 123 9.43 10.91 -9.98
CA ASP A 123 9.18 11.79 -11.13
C ASP A 123 8.21 11.12 -12.13
N VAL A 124 7.29 10.30 -11.64
CA VAL A 124 6.25 9.65 -12.42
C VAL A 124 5.28 10.74 -12.85
N ARG A 125 5.50 11.21 -14.08
CA ARG A 125 4.63 12.20 -14.72
C ARG A 125 3.27 11.58 -14.98
N ILE A 126 2.24 12.13 -14.35
CA ILE A 126 0.85 11.69 -14.49
C ILE A 126 -0.05 12.76 -15.10
N GLU A 127 0.48 13.97 -15.28
CA GLU A 127 -0.24 15.14 -15.78
C GLU A 127 -0.84 14.85 -17.16
N MET A 128 -0.03 14.26 -18.05
CA MET A 128 -0.51 13.86 -19.38
C MET A 128 -1.69 12.88 -19.30
N THR A 129 -1.65 11.88 -18.41
CA THR A 129 -2.76 10.94 -18.23
C THR A 129 -3.99 11.64 -17.67
N LYS A 130 -3.82 12.50 -16.66
CA LYS A 130 -4.90 13.25 -16.02
C LYS A 130 -5.60 14.18 -17.03
N ASP A 131 -4.82 14.94 -17.77
CA ASP A 131 -5.31 15.91 -18.74
C ASP A 131 -6.01 15.19 -19.89
N PHE A 132 -5.43 14.11 -20.42
CA PHE A 132 -6.06 13.32 -21.47
C PHE A 132 -7.39 12.71 -21.01
N LEU A 133 -7.43 12.07 -19.84
CA LEU A 133 -8.65 11.48 -19.30
C LEU A 133 -9.74 12.54 -19.07
N LYS A 134 -9.38 13.71 -18.55
CA LYS A 134 -10.32 14.80 -18.27
C LYS A 134 -10.82 15.45 -19.55
N GLU A 135 -9.91 15.91 -20.42
CA GLU A 135 -10.23 16.77 -21.56
C GLU A 135 -10.73 15.99 -22.77
N LYS A 136 -10.20 14.79 -23.01
CA LYS A 136 -10.53 13.98 -24.19
C LYS A 136 -11.57 12.92 -23.89
N CYS A 137 -11.56 12.37 -22.67
CA CYS A 137 -12.39 11.24 -22.31
C CYS A 137 -13.53 11.55 -21.34
N ASN A 138 -13.61 12.79 -20.82
CA ASN A 138 -14.57 13.20 -19.80
C ASN A 138 -14.59 12.26 -18.57
N LEU A 139 -13.41 11.75 -18.19
CA LEU A 139 -13.19 10.90 -17.02
C LEU A 139 -12.28 11.61 -16.03
N ASN A 140 -12.83 12.01 -14.89
CA ASN A 140 -12.05 12.68 -13.84
C ASN A 140 -11.00 11.74 -13.23
N TRP A 141 -9.87 12.31 -12.81
CA TRP A 141 -8.86 11.59 -12.04
C TRP A 141 -9.43 11.16 -10.68
N PHE A 142 -9.18 9.90 -10.28
CA PHE A 142 -9.58 9.45 -8.95
C PHE A 142 -8.52 9.83 -7.91
N GLU A 143 -8.93 10.61 -6.92
CA GLU A 143 -8.09 10.95 -5.77
C GLU A 143 -8.43 10.03 -4.61
N VAL A 144 -7.43 9.24 -4.16
CA VAL A 144 -7.60 8.39 -2.99
C VAL A 144 -7.50 9.24 -1.74
N THR A 145 -8.52 9.17 -0.90
CA THR A 145 -8.56 9.80 0.43
C THR A 145 -8.16 8.82 1.52
N GLU A 146 -7.83 9.35 2.70
CA GLU A 146 -7.60 8.55 3.90
C GLU A 146 -8.81 7.68 4.24
N GLN A 147 -10.03 8.20 4.09
CA GLN A 147 -11.26 7.46 4.31
C GLN A 147 -11.41 6.27 3.36
N ASN A 148 -10.92 6.35 2.12
CA ASN A 148 -10.91 5.20 1.22
C ASN A 148 -10.00 4.09 1.76
N LEU A 149 -8.84 4.46 2.30
CA LEU A 149 -7.89 3.51 2.89
C LEU A 149 -8.42 2.87 4.16
N ILE A 150 -9.05 3.66 5.04
CA ILE A 150 -9.68 3.16 6.26
C ILE A 150 -10.76 2.13 5.93
N LYS A 151 -11.62 2.40 4.94
CA LYS A 151 -12.64 1.45 4.47
C LYS A 151 -12.03 0.14 3.96
N SER A 152 -10.90 0.22 3.27
CA SER A 152 -10.17 -0.98 2.84
C SER A 152 -9.68 -1.81 4.03
N ILE A 153 -9.14 -1.16 5.07
CA ILE A 153 -8.71 -1.84 6.30
C ILE A 153 -9.90 -2.47 7.03
N GLU A 154 -11.01 -1.73 7.18
CA GLU A 154 -12.23 -2.26 7.78
C GLU A 154 -12.74 -3.50 7.03
N TYR A 155 -12.77 -3.43 5.70
CA TYR A 155 -13.12 -4.58 4.88
C TYR A 155 -12.17 -5.77 5.14
N MET A 156 -10.86 -5.54 5.16
CA MET A 156 -9.87 -6.59 5.44
C MET A 156 -10.03 -7.23 6.83
N ILE A 157 -10.37 -6.43 7.85
CA ILE A 157 -10.71 -6.94 9.19
C ILE A 157 -11.99 -7.78 9.13
N ASN A 158 -13.04 -7.26 8.50
CA ASN A 158 -14.35 -7.91 8.42
C ASN A 158 -14.31 -9.27 7.71
N ILE A 159 -13.47 -9.43 6.69
CA ILE A 159 -13.27 -10.72 6.00
C ILE A 159 -12.28 -11.66 6.72
N GLY A 160 -11.77 -11.25 7.88
CA GLY A 160 -10.79 -12.01 8.67
C GLY A 160 -9.39 -12.04 8.07
N PHE A 161 -9.08 -11.20 7.09
CA PHE A 161 -7.73 -11.10 6.50
C PHE A 161 -6.74 -10.55 7.52
N LEU A 162 -7.12 -9.51 8.28
CA LEU A 162 -6.31 -8.93 9.37
C LEU A 162 -6.75 -9.46 10.74
N SER A 163 -6.98 -10.76 10.86
CA SER A 163 -7.30 -11.40 12.14
C SER A 163 -6.06 -12.04 12.75
N ARG A 164 -5.79 -11.75 14.03
CA ARG A 164 -4.84 -12.54 14.81
C ARG A 164 -5.43 -13.92 15.00
N ARG A 165 -4.77 -14.94 14.45
CA ARG A 165 -5.16 -16.32 14.71
C ARG A 165 -4.61 -16.73 16.08
N PRO A 166 -5.39 -17.44 16.91
CA PRO A 166 -4.85 -17.98 18.15
C PRO A 166 -3.67 -18.91 17.81
N SER A 167 -2.55 -18.68 18.49
CA SER A 167 -1.35 -19.50 18.46
C SER A 167 -1.60 -20.88 19.04
#